data_AF-A0A1S9SYV8-F1
#
_entry.id   AF-A0A1S9SYV8-F1
#
_cell.length_a   1.000
_cell.length_b   1.000
_cell.length_c   1.000
_cell.angle_alpha   90.00
_cell.angle_beta   90.00
_cell.angle_gamma   90.00
#
_symmetry.space_group_name_H-M   'P 1'
#
loop_
_entity.id
_entity.type
_entity.pdbx_description
1 polymer ?
#
loop_
_entity_poly.entity_id
_entity_poly.type
_entity_poly.pdbx_seq_one_letter_code
_entity_poly.pdbx_strand_id
1 'polypeptide(L)' 'MVILKEGTKKLMIFGRKQQVETDEVRKFDYMGCPYPEGYMNPDFTYLFNHDDIQEVVSTGYEDQEERTFQENVLSKI' A
#
# COMPACT_ATOMS: atom_id res chain seq x y z
N MET A 1 3.04 0.08 7.33
CA MET A 1 4.16 0.95 6.97
C MET A 1 5.28 0.14 6.39
N VAL A 2 5.85 0.59 5.28
CA VAL A 2 6.87 -0.12 4.53
C VAL A 2 7.99 0.81 4.07
N ILE A 3 9.15 0.23 3.74
CA ILE A 3 10.21 0.87 2.97
C ILE A 3 10.32 0.10 1.66
N LEU A 4 10.28 0.82 0.54
CA LEU A 4 10.42 0.24 -0.80
C LEU A 4 11.90 0.02 -1.12
N LYS A 5 12.18 -0.90 -2.06
CA LYS A 5 13.52 -1.10 -2.64
C LYS A 5 14.07 0.24 -3.14
N GLU A 6 15.32 0.52 -2.80
CA GLU A 6 16.02 1.78 -3.12
C GLU A 6 15.39 3.05 -2.50
N GLY A 7 14.30 2.91 -1.74
CA GLY A 7 13.65 3.98 -1.02
C GLY A 7 14.27 4.24 0.35
N THR A 8 14.22 5.50 0.80
CA THR A 8 14.71 5.91 2.12
C THR A 8 13.59 6.42 3.04
N LYS A 9 12.41 6.69 2.48
CA LYS A 9 11.24 7.20 3.20
C LYS A 9 10.29 6.07 3.54
N LYS A 10 9.77 6.07 4.78
CA LYS A 10 8.69 5.17 5.20
C LYS A 10 7.37 5.61 4.54
N LEU A 11 6.65 4.64 3.98
CA LEU A 11 5.30 4.85 3.46
C LEU A 11 4.26 4.18 4.37
N MET A 12 3.20 4.89 4.70
CA MET A 12 2.00 4.32 5.31
C MET A 12 1.07 3.84 4.19
N ILE A 13 0.78 2.54 4.15
CA ILE A 13 -0.22 1.97 3.25
C ILE A 13 -1.60 2.32 3.79
N PHE A 14 -2.45 2.89 2.94
CA PHE A 14 -3.85 3.19 3.27
C PHE A 14 -4.83 2.71 2.18
N GLY A 15 -4.34 2.25 1.02
CA GLY A 15 -5.14 1.59 -0.01
C GLY A 15 -4.56 0.23 -0.39
N ARG A 16 -5.43 -0.73 -0.72
CA ARG A 16 -5.09 -2.09 -1.16
C ARG A 16 -5.88 -2.46 -2.40
N LYS A 17 -5.32 -3.28 -3.31
CA LYS A 17 -5.95 -3.67 -4.59
C LYS A 17 -6.44 -2.47 -5.42
N GLN A 18 -5.52 -1.56 -5.70
CA GLN A 18 -5.83 -0.32 -6.38
C GLN A 18 -5.91 -0.53 -7.89
N GLN A 19 -6.90 0.10 -8.53
CA GLN A 19 -7.04 0.12 -9.97
C GLN A 19 -7.02 1.57 -10.43
N VAL A 20 -6.16 1.89 -11.38
CA VAL A 20 -6.07 3.21 -11.99
C VAL A 20 -6.47 3.09 -13.45
N GLU A 21 -7.48 3.87 -13.83
CA GLU A 21 -7.94 4.00 -15.20
C GLU A 21 -7.13 5.10 -15.88
N THR A 22 -6.09 4.70 -16.60
CA THR A 22 -5.38 5.57 -17.56
C THR A 22 -5.81 5.17 -18.98
N ASP A 23 -4.94 5.33 -19.99
CA ASP A 23 -5.17 4.75 -21.31
C ASP A 23 -5.27 3.21 -21.28
N GLU A 24 -4.62 2.60 -20.28
CA GLU A 24 -4.76 1.19 -19.93
C GLU A 24 -5.13 1.05 -18.44
N VAL A 25 -5.88 0.00 -18.12
CA VAL A 25 -6.22 -0.33 -16.72
C VAL A 25 -5.00 -0.95 -16.04
N ARG A 26 -4.43 -0.24 -15.06
CA ARG A 26 -3.30 -0.72 -14.25
C ARG A 26 -3.76 -1.09 -12.86
N LYS A 27 -3.23 -2.19 -12.34
CA LYS A 27 -3.50 -2.69 -10.99
C LYS A 27 -2.23 -2.60 -10.14
N PHE A 28 -2.41 -2.20 -8.90
CA PHE A 28 -1.35 -2.13 -7.90
C PHE A 28 -1.82 -2.80 -6.61
N ASP A 29 -0.91 -3.46 -5.91
CA ASP A 29 -1.25 -4.07 -4.64
C ASP A 29 -1.56 -3.02 -3.57
N TYR A 30 -0.81 -1.91 -3.57
CA TYR A 30 -0.85 -0.91 -2.50
C TYR A 30 -0.89 0.53 -3.01
N MET A 31 -1.52 1.38 -2.19
CA MET A 31 -1.41 2.82 -2.22
C MET A 31 -0.97 3.32 -0.85
N GLY A 32 0.02 4.22 -0.84
CA GLY A 32 0.55 4.78 0.41
C GLY A 32 1.00 6.23 0.31
N CYS A 33 1.20 6.83 1.48
CA CYS A 33 1.68 8.21 1.65
C CYS A 33 2.93 8.27 2.55
N PRO A 34 3.74 9.33 2.48
CA PRO A 34 4.90 9.51 3.35
C PRO A 34 4.51 9.53 4.83
N TYR A 35 5.32 8.89 5.67
CA TYR A 35 5.20 8.98 7.13
C TYR A 35 6.32 9.87 7.72
N PRO A 36 6.02 10.75 8.69
CA PRO A 36 4.75 10.93 9.41
C PRO A 36 3.77 11.93 8.78
N GLU A 37 4.09 12.49 7.61
CA GLU A 37 3.33 13.59 7.00
C GLU A 37 1.88 13.22 6.65
N GLY A 38 1.64 11.96 6.27
CA GLY A 38 0.34 11.47 5.87
C GLY A 38 -0.05 11.87 4.44
N TYR A 39 -1.33 11.75 4.13
CA TYR A 39 -1.86 12.14 2.82
C TYR A 39 -1.87 13.67 2.69
N MET A 40 -1.24 14.18 1.64
CA MET A 40 -1.22 15.61 1.34
C MET A 40 -2.07 15.93 0.11
N ASN A 41 -1.80 15.26 -1.00
CA ASN A 41 -2.55 15.34 -2.25
C ASN A 41 -2.15 14.13 -3.15
N PRO A 42 -2.77 13.96 -4.33
CA PRO A 42 -2.48 12.85 -5.23
C PRO A 42 -1.02 12.79 -5.71
N ASP A 43 -0.34 13.93 -5.86
CA ASP A 43 1.06 13.98 -6.30
C ASP A 43 2.03 13.39 -5.26
N PHE A 44 1.62 13.34 -3.99
CA PHE A 44 2.36 12.70 -2.90
C PHE A 44 1.78 11.33 -2.52
N THR A 45 1.08 10.68 -3.45
CA THR A 45 0.54 9.33 -3.28
C THR A 45 1.33 8.34 -4.13
N TYR A 46 1.74 7.24 -3.52
CA TYR A 46 2.59 6.22 -4.13
C TYR A 46 1.78 4.97 -4.40
N LEU A 47 1.83 4.48 -5.63
CA LEU A 47 1.29 3.18 -6.04
C LEU A 47 2.46 2.22 -6.24
N PHE A 48 2.37 1.03 -5.63
CA PHE A 48 3.44 0.04 -5.66
C PHE A 48 2.91 -1.37 -5.42
N ASN A 49 3.70 -2.37 -5.80
CA ASN A 49 3.37 -3.78 -5.63
C ASN A 49 4.09 -4.39 -4.44
N HIS A 50 3.65 -5.57 -4.03
CA HIS A 50 4.27 -6.30 -2.93
C HIS A 50 5.75 -6.59 -3.17
N ASP A 51 6.11 -6.92 -4.41
CA ASP A 51 7.49 -7.18 -4.80
C ASP A 51 8.40 -5.94 -4.70
N ASP A 52 7.84 -4.74 -4.60
CA ASP A 52 8.62 -3.51 -4.42
C ASP A 52 9.01 -3.27 -2.95
N ILE A 53 8.41 -4.02 -2.01
CA ILE A 53 8.67 -3.85 -0.57
C ILE A 53 10.02 -4.47 -0.21
N GLN A 54 10.89 -3.66 0.40
CA GLN A 54 12.15 -4.12 1.00
C GLN A 54 11.98 -4.48 2.46
N GLU A 55 11.21 -3.68 3.21
CA GLU A 55 11.02 -3.87 4.66
C GLU A 55 9.60 -3.53 5.09
N VAL A 56 9.00 -4.37 5.93
CA VAL A 56 7.75 -4.08 6.64
C VAL A 56 8.09 -3.54 8.03
N VAL A 57 7.87 -2.24 8.22
CA VAL A 57 8.19 -1.54 9.49
C VAL A 57 7.06 -1.71 10.52
N SER A 58 5.82 -1.80 10.04
CA SER A 58 4.63 -1.99 10.89
C SER A 58 3.48 -2.51 10.05
N THR A 59 2.68 -3.43 10.58
CA THR A 59 1.48 -3.95 9.90
C THR A 59 0.29 -3.00 9.99
N GLY A 60 0.36 -1.98 10.85
CA GLY A 60 -0.75 -1.06 11.09
C GLY A 60 -1.70 -1.56 12.16
N TYR A 61 -2.96 -1.17 12.06
CA TYR A 61 -4.01 -1.59 12.98
C TYR A 61 -4.56 -2.96 12.56
N GLU A 62 -4.79 -3.84 13.53
CA GLU A 62 -5.29 -5.19 13.28
C GLU A 62 -6.49 -5.51 14.17
N ASP A 63 -7.63 -5.76 13.54
CA ASP A 63 -8.84 -6.23 14.18
C ASP A 63 -9.47 -7.41 13.39
N GLN A 64 -10.69 -7.77 13.77
CA GLN A 64 -11.38 -8.88 13.10
C GLN A 64 -11.75 -8.55 11.65
N GLU A 65 -12.07 -7.30 11.33
CA GLU A 65 -12.37 -6.87 9.96
C GLU A 65 -11.12 -6.96 9.09
N GLU A 66 -9.98 -6.48 9.59
CA GLU A 66 -8.68 -6.57 8.93
C GLU A 66 -8.29 -8.03 8.64
N ARG A 67 -8.34 -8.91 9.66
CA ARG A 67 -8.04 -10.34 9.48
C ARG A 67 -8.95 -10.98 8.43
N THR A 68 -10.26 -10.71 8.50
CA THR A 68 -11.24 -11.24 7.55
C THR A 68 -10.96 -10.74 6.13
N PHE A 69 -10.55 -9.48 5.97
CA PHE A 69 -10.17 -8.92 4.68
C PHE A 69 -8.90 -9.57 4.11
N GLN A 70 -7.88 -9.77 4.93
CA GLN A 70 -6.66 -10.48 4.50
C GLN A 70 -6.98 -11.90 4.05
N GLU A 71 -7.74 -12.66 4.83
CA GLU A 71 -8.07 -14.07 4.57
C GLU A 71 -8.98 -14.27 3.36
N ASN A 72 -9.92 -13.37 3.08
CA ASN A 72 -10.95 -13.60 2.05
C ASN A 72 -10.76 -12.80 0.78
N VAL A 73 -10.06 -11.66 0.88
CA VAL A 73 -9.85 -10.73 -0.24
C VAL A 73 -8.40 -10.79 -0.73
N LEU A 74 -7.41 -10.74 0.17
CA LEU A 74 -6.00 -10.69 -0.23
C LEU A 74 -5.39 -12.07 -0.52
N SER A 75 -5.79 -13.12 0.19
CA SER A 75 -5.25 -14.49 0.02
C SER A 75 -5.53 -15.15 -1.34
N LYS A 76 -6.47 -14.60 -2.12
CA LYS A 76 -6.87 -15.13 -3.44
C LYS A 76 -5.95 -14.66 -4.57
N ILE A 77 -4.66 -14.51 -4.28
CA ILE A 77 -3.61 -14.13 -5.23
C ILE A 77 -2.70 -15.34 -5.42
#